data_AF-A0A2Z5EDD6-F1
#
_entry.id   AF-A0A2Z5EDD6-F1
#
_cell.length_a   1.000
_cell.length_b   1.000
_cell.length_c   1.000
_cell.angle_alpha   90.00
_cell.angle_beta   90.00
_cell.angle_gamma   90.00
#
_symmetry.space_group_name_H-M   'P 1'
#
loop_
_entity.id
_entity.type
_entity.pdbx_description
1 polymer ?
#
loop_
_entity_poly.entity_id
_entity_poly.type
_entity_poly.pdbx_seq_one_letter_code
_entity_poly.pdbx_strand_id
1 'polypeptide(L)'
;MFQSLDLTDPLIAHRYMVAMRVLHELPGFDWYDSQFLAKFEAARQMLEIVNPASAPAFTAAFDVLRTAPDFKVRHVRQLLSDAHFENLLAEVRALPPKALKSRENAQFGRDIFHDLPALGVLQRELTPLVSEFAGEEVEPCYNFLSLYHGGGRCPPHMDAPSAKWTLDLCLAQSCEWPIRFSDIVPWPTAGEAATVSDETDPALLGIVFEDHILHPNEALLFSGSSQWHYRDSIPDGGFCHLAFLHYHPAGCADLIDPARWATRFDLPELAVLDAVFDAMRPVAQ
;
A
#
# COMPACT_ATOMS: atom_id res chain seq x y z
N MET A 1 16.09 1.58 17.20
CA MET A 1 16.61 2.03 18.51
C MET A 1 16.19 3.49 18.64
N PHE A 2 15.11 3.78 19.36
CA PHE A 2 14.58 5.14 19.47
C PHE A 2 15.61 6.04 20.16
N GLN A 3 16.07 7.10 19.51
CA GLN A 3 16.72 8.19 20.24
C GLN A 3 15.65 8.84 21.12
N SER A 4 15.87 8.86 22.43
CA SER A 4 14.98 9.57 23.35
C SER A 4 15.00 11.06 22.99
N LEU A 5 13.83 11.62 22.66
CA LEU A 5 13.68 13.06 22.45
C LEU A 5 14.09 13.82 23.72
N ASP A 6 14.96 14.82 23.59
CA ASP A 6 15.31 15.70 24.71
C ASP A 6 14.22 16.75 24.93
N LEU A 7 13.23 16.40 25.75
CA LEU A 7 12.12 17.30 26.09
C LEU A 7 12.55 18.46 27.01
N THR A 8 13.82 18.56 27.40
CA THR A 8 14.34 19.74 28.11
C THR A 8 14.66 20.89 27.16
N ASP A 9 14.84 20.61 25.86
CA ASP A 9 14.90 21.63 24.81
C ASP A 9 13.48 22.18 24.54
N PRO A 10 13.22 23.49 24.77
CA PRO A 10 11.91 24.09 24.56
C PRO A 10 11.38 23.95 23.13
N LEU A 11 12.26 23.92 22.12
CA LEU A 11 11.87 23.78 20.72
C LEU A 11 11.41 22.34 20.44
N ILE A 12 12.11 21.34 20.96
CA ILE A 12 11.72 19.93 20.85
C ILE A 12 10.42 19.69 21.61
N ALA A 13 10.28 20.24 22.83
CA ALA A 13 9.05 20.14 23.60
C ALA A 13 7.84 20.77 22.88
N HIS A 14 8.02 21.94 22.26
CA HIS A 14 6.96 22.57 21.48
C HIS A 14 6.54 21.70 20.28
N ARG A 15 7.50 21.19 19.50
CA ARG A 15 7.24 20.28 18.37
C ARG A 15 6.54 19.01 18.82
N TYR A 16 6.96 18.41 19.93
CA TYR A 16 6.31 17.24 20.52
C TYR A 16 4.85 17.51 20.87
N MET A 17 4.55 18.64 21.51
CA MET A 17 3.18 19.03 21.85
C MET A 17 2.31 19.25 20.61
N VAL A 18 2.85 19.87 19.55
CA VAL A 18 2.12 20.03 18.29
C VAL A 18 1.90 18.67 17.61
N ALA A 19 2.91 17.79 17.56
CA ALA A 19 2.79 16.44 17.00
C ALA A 19 1.69 15.63 17.72
N MET A 20 1.70 15.62 19.06
CA MET A 20 0.65 14.99 19.87
C MET A 20 -0.74 15.55 19.54
N ARG A 21 -0.85 16.87 19.40
CA ARG A 21 -2.12 17.53 19.08
C ARG A 21 -2.63 17.11 17.71
N VAL A 22 -1.82 17.24 16.64
CA VAL A 22 -2.27 16.90 15.29
C VAL A 22 -2.64 15.43 15.18
N LEU A 23 -1.89 14.52 15.82
CA LEU A 23 -2.19 13.09 15.81
C LEU A 23 -3.46 12.73 16.59
N HIS A 24 -3.74 13.44 17.67
CA HIS A 24 -4.99 13.28 18.42
C HIS A 24 -6.19 13.84 17.65
N GLU A 25 -5.99 14.95 16.93
CA GLU A 25 -6.99 15.62 16.08
C GLU A 25 -7.09 15.00 14.68
N LEU A 26 -6.41 13.89 14.38
CA LEU A 26 -6.43 13.20 13.09
C LEU A 26 -7.44 12.03 13.11
N PRO A 27 -8.74 12.27 12.90
CA PRO A 27 -9.71 11.19 12.72
C PRO A 27 -9.47 10.47 11.38
N GLY A 28 -9.93 9.21 11.31
CA GLY A 28 -9.87 8.39 10.11
C GLY A 28 -8.54 7.67 9.89
N PHE A 29 -8.41 7.11 8.69
CA PHE A 29 -7.31 6.21 8.31
C PHE A 29 -7.36 4.89 9.08
N ASP A 30 -8.55 4.28 9.18
CA ASP A 30 -8.76 3.06 9.97
C ASP A 30 -8.71 1.77 9.12
N TRP A 31 -8.22 1.85 7.87
CA TRP A 31 -7.90 0.67 7.07
C TRP A 31 -6.42 0.26 7.27
N TYR A 32 -6.13 -1.01 7.03
CA TYR A 32 -4.87 -1.63 7.46
C TYR A 32 -3.58 -1.00 6.89
N ASP A 33 -3.59 -0.43 5.68
CA ASP A 33 -2.41 0.16 5.01
C ASP A 33 -2.41 1.71 4.97
N SER A 34 -3.23 2.31 5.83
CA SER A 34 -3.46 3.76 5.84
C SER A 34 -2.32 4.59 6.45
N GLN A 35 -1.35 3.94 7.12
CA GLN A 35 -0.41 4.59 8.03
C GLN A 35 0.43 5.66 7.34
N PHE A 36 0.87 5.41 6.10
CA PHE A 36 1.59 6.40 5.31
C PHE A 36 0.76 7.68 5.15
N LEU A 37 -0.50 7.54 4.73
CA LEU A 37 -1.38 8.68 4.45
C LEU A 37 -1.73 9.43 5.72
N ALA A 38 -1.97 8.72 6.82
CA ALA A 38 -2.15 9.33 8.14
C ALA A 38 -0.93 10.16 8.55
N LYS A 39 0.28 9.63 8.36
CA LYS A 39 1.53 10.30 8.72
C LYS A 39 1.83 11.49 7.79
N PHE A 40 1.54 11.36 6.50
CA PHE A 40 1.63 12.43 5.52
C PHE A 40 0.71 13.60 5.89
N GLU A 41 -0.55 13.30 6.23
CA GLU A 41 -1.53 14.31 6.60
C GLU A 41 -1.17 14.98 7.95
N ALA A 42 -0.70 14.21 8.93
CA ALA A 42 -0.18 14.76 10.18
C ALA A 42 1.05 15.66 9.96
N ALA A 43 1.96 15.28 9.06
CA ALA A 43 3.13 16.08 8.70
C ALA A 43 2.73 17.41 8.05
N ARG A 44 1.77 17.37 7.12
CA ARG A 44 1.22 18.57 6.49
C ARG A 44 0.63 19.52 7.55
N GLN A 45 -0.26 19.03 8.41
CA GLN A 45 -0.89 19.83 9.46
C GLN A 45 0.12 20.36 10.49
N MET A 46 1.12 19.56 10.86
CA MET A 46 2.17 19.99 11.78
C MET A 46 3.01 21.12 11.17
N LEU A 47 3.45 20.97 9.92
CA LEU A 47 4.26 21.99 9.23
C LEU A 47 3.49 23.30 9.08
N GLU A 48 2.19 23.27 8.85
CA GLU A 48 1.33 24.47 8.83
C GLU A 48 1.34 25.25 10.16
N ILE A 49 1.70 24.61 11.27
CA ILE A 49 1.79 25.23 12.59
C ILE A 49 3.24 25.65 12.91
N VAL A 50 4.20 24.74 12.74
CA VAL A 50 5.58 24.94 13.23
C VAL A 50 6.53 25.52 12.19
N ASN A 51 6.23 25.35 10.89
CA ASN A 51 7.07 25.82 9.79
C ASN A 51 6.24 26.07 8.50
N PRO A 52 5.34 27.08 8.50
CA PRO A 52 4.34 27.22 7.44
C PRO A 52 4.93 27.49 6.05
N ALA A 53 6.14 28.07 6.01
CA ALA A 53 6.85 28.34 4.76
C ALA A 53 7.27 27.06 4.02
N SER A 54 7.53 25.96 4.75
CA SER A 54 7.95 24.68 4.19
C SER A 54 6.78 23.78 3.78
N ALA A 55 5.59 24.00 4.34
CA ALA A 55 4.43 23.12 4.11
C ALA A 55 4.06 22.96 2.62
N PRO A 56 3.98 24.03 1.79
CA PRO A 56 3.64 23.86 0.37
C PRO A 56 4.68 23.03 -0.40
N ALA A 57 5.97 23.26 -0.13
CA ALA A 57 7.06 22.53 -0.78
C ALA A 57 7.10 21.06 -0.35
N PHE A 58 6.83 20.78 0.93
CA PHE A 58 6.66 19.42 1.44
C PHE A 58 5.53 18.71 0.71
N THR A 59 4.33 19.29 0.67
CA THR A 59 3.16 18.67 0.02
C THR A 59 3.37 18.45 -1.48
N ALA A 60 3.89 19.45 -2.21
CA ALA A 60 4.13 19.35 -3.64
C ALA A 60 5.16 18.27 -4.02
N ALA A 61 6.10 17.94 -3.12
CA ALA A 61 7.08 16.89 -3.38
C ALA A 61 6.44 15.50 -3.55
N PHE A 62 5.23 15.27 -3.04
CA PHE A 62 4.51 14.00 -3.16
C PHE A 62 3.65 13.93 -4.42
N ASP A 63 3.58 14.99 -5.24
CA ASP A 63 2.78 14.94 -6.47
C ASP A 63 3.29 13.89 -7.46
N VAL A 64 4.58 13.55 -7.43
CA VAL A 64 5.16 12.42 -8.19
C VAL A 64 4.58 11.06 -7.78
N LEU A 65 4.10 10.93 -6.53
CA LEU A 65 3.48 9.71 -6.03
C LEU A 65 1.98 9.63 -6.33
N ARG A 66 1.38 10.71 -6.84
CA ARG A 66 -0.02 10.70 -7.29
C ARG A 66 -0.14 10.07 -8.67
N THR A 67 -1.32 9.55 -8.95
CA THR A 67 -1.65 8.96 -10.25
C THR A 67 -2.47 9.92 -11.08
N ALA A 68 -2.23 9.95 -12.39
CA ALA A 68 -2.99 10.77 -13.33
C ALA A 68 -4.48 10.35 -13.31
N PRO A 69 -5.44 11.29 -13.22
CA PRO A 69 -6.86 10.96 -13.07
C PRO A 69 -7.46 10.11 -14.20
N ASP A 70 -6.83 10.10 -15.37
CA ASP A 70 -7.24 9.35 -16.55
C ASP A 70 -6.58 7.97 -16.67
N PHE A 71 -5.73 7.59 -15.71
CA PHE A 71 -5.19 6.23 -15.65
C PHE A 71 -6.34 5.21 -15.53
N LYS A 72 -6.17 4.07 -16.21
CA LYS A 72 -7.09 2.94 -16.15
C LYS A 72 -6.29 1.66 -15.94
N VAL A 73 -6.86 0.74 -15.16
CA VAL A 73 -6.27 -0.58 -14.89
C VAL A 73 -5.84 -1.23 -16.20
N ARG A 74 -4.60 -1.75 -16.24
CA ARG A 74 -4.07 -2.45 -17.41
C ARG A 74 -4.19 -3.94 -17.20
N HIS A 75 -4.77 -4.65 -18.17
CA HIS A 75 -4.93 -6.10 -18.13
C HIS A 75 -3.97 -6.76 -19.12
N VAL A 76 -3.19 -7.72 -18.62
CA VAL A 76 -2.33 -8.56 -19.43
C VAL A 76 -2.88 -9.97 -19.41
N ARG A 77 -3.10 -10.51 -20.60
CA ARG A 77 -3.37 -11.94 -20.78
C ARG A 77 -2.07 -12.65 -21.06
N GLN A 78 -1.86 -13.79 -20.40
CA GLN A 78 -0.63 -14.59 -20.53
C GLN A 78 0.64 -13.77 -20.27
N LEU A 79 0.78 -13.27 -19.04
CA LEU A 79 1.93 -12.47 -18.62
C LEU A 79 3.25 -13.22 -18.85
N LEU A 80 3.27 -14.52 -18.52
CA LEU A 80 4.44 -15.38 -18.64
C LEU A 80 4.23 -16.41 -19.76
N SER A 81 5.33 -16.90 -20.32
CA SER A 81 5.27 -18.10 -21.16
C SER A 81 4.81 -19.30 -20.34
N ASP A 82 4.13 -20.26 -20.96
CA ASP A 82 3.62 -21.46 -20.26
C ASP A 82 4.72 -22.18 -19.45
N ALA A 83 5.93 -22.28 -20.00
CA ALA A 83 7.05 -22.90 -19.31
C ALA A 83 7.50 -22.12 -18.07
N HIS A 84 7.54 -20.78 -18.15
CA HIS A 84 7.91 -19.94 -17.00
C HIS A 84 6.80 -19.99 -15.94
N PHE A 85 5.53 -19.91 -16.35
CA PHE A 85 4.39 -19.97 -15.44
C PHE A 85 4.32 -21.32 -14.69
N GLU A 86 4.51 -22.44 -15.38
CA GLU A 86 4.54 -23.76 -14.74
C GLU A 86 5.71 -23.94 -13.78
N ASN A 87 6.89 -23.38 -14.09
CA ASN A 87 8.02 -23.37 -13.17
C ASN A 87 7.71 -22.60 -11.88
N LEU A 88 7.13 -21.39 -12.00
CA LEU A 88 6.71 -20.60 -10.85
C LEU A 88 5.66 -21.34 -10.00
N LEU A 89 4.68 -21.99 -10.64
CA LEU A 89 3.69 -22.80 -9.94
C LEU A 89 4.31 -23.99 -9.21
N ALA A 90 5.28 -24.66 -9.82
CA ALA A 90 6.00 -25.77 -9.18
C ALA A 90 6.74 -25.31 -7.92
N GLU A 91 7.38 -24.14 -7.96
CA GLU A 91 8.05 -23.54 -6.79
C GLU A 91 7.06 -23.20 -5.68
N VAL A 92 5.93 -22.56 -6.02
CA VAL A 92 4.87 -22.21 -5.07
C VAL A 92 4.30 -23.47 -4.41
N ARG A 93 4.03 -24.54 -5.18
CA ARG A 93 3.52 -25.83 -4.67
C ARG A 93 4.53 -26.54 -3.76
N ALA A 94 5.82 -26.27 -3.92
CA ALA A 94 6.89 -26.86 -3.11
C ALA A 94 7.13 -26.13 -1.78
N LEU A 95 6.43 -25.01 -1.53
CA LEU A 95 6.61 -24.25 -0.30
C LEU A 95 6.21 -25.07 0.94
N PRO A 96 7.06 -25.12 1.98
CA PRO A 96 6.74 -25.87 3.18
C PRO A 96 5.66 -25.12 3.98
N PRO A 97 4.64 -25.82 4.54
CA PRO A 97 3.57 -25.18 5.30
C PRO A 97 4.04 -24.30 6.47
N LYS A 98 5.20 -24.61 7.05
CA LYS A 98 5.79 -23.83 8.16
C LYS A 98 6.32 -22.45 7.75
N ALA A 99 6.49 -22.19 6.45
CA ALA A 99 6.95 -20.90 5.95
C ALA A 99 5.81 -19.91 5.72
N LEU A 100 4.55 -20.37 5.82
CA LEU A 100 3.37 -19.53 5.78
C LEU A 100 3.19 -18.85 7.14
N LYS A 101 3.23 -17.51 7.17
CA LYS A 101 2.94 -16.76 8.40
C LYS A 101 1.43 -16.81 8.63
N SER A 102 0.99 -17.50 9.69
CA SER A 102 -0.43 -17.69 10.02
C SER A 102 -1.14 -16.45 10.59
N ARG A 103 -0.56 -15.24 10.51
CA ARG A 103 -1.06 -14.06 11.25
C ARG A 103 -2.08 -13.18 10.53
N GLU A 104 -2.31 -13.37 9.23
CA GLU A 104 -3.41 -12.66 8.53
C GLU A 104 -4.69 -13.48 8.39
N ASN A 105 -4.67 -14.75 8.81
CA ASN A 105 -5.78 -15.69 8.64
C ASN A 105 -7.09 -15.25 9.33
N ALA A 106 -7.05 -14.39 10.35
CA ALA A 106 -8.28 -13.93 11.01
C ALA A 106 -9.00 -12.80 10.27
N GLN A 107 -8.28 -11.93 9.55
CA GLN A 107 -8.85 -10.72 8.94
C GLN A 107 -9.11 -10.86 7.44
N PHE A 108 -8.20 -11.52 6.73
CA PHE A 108 -8.23 -11.65 5.27
C PHE A 108 -8.48 -13.09 4.80
N GLY A 109 -8.35 -14.09 5.68
CA GLY A 109 -8.51 -15.51 5.31
C GLY A 109 -7.48 -15.99 4.28
N ARG A 110 -6.22 -15.55 4.43
CA ARG A 110 -5.09 -15.91 3.57
C ARG A 110 -3.83 -16.25 4.35
N ASP A 111 -3.00 -17.08 3.73
CA ASP A 111 -1.60 -17.25 4.11
C ASP A 111 -0.70 -16.36 3.24
N ILE A 112 0.30 -15.73 3.85
CA ILE A 112 1.30 -14.93 3.14
C ILE A 112 2.70 -15.55 3.22
N PHE A 113 3.41 -15.45 2.10
CA PHE A 113 4.84 -15.67 2.01
C PHE A 113 5.52 -14.43 1.40
N HIS A 114 6.34 -13.73 2.18
CA HIS A 114 7.15 -12.61 1.70
C HIS A 114 8.49 -13.09 1.12
N ASP A 115 9.06 -12.32 0.21
CA ASP A 115 10.44 -12.47 -0.26
C ASP A 115 10.77 -13.85 -0.85
N LEU A 116 9.81 -14.45 -1.57
CA LEU A 116 10.08 -15.65 -2.37
C LEU A 116 11.13 -15.30 -3.45
N PRO A 117 12.31 -15.94 -3.48
CA PRO A 117 13.38 -15.51 -4.40
C PRO A 117 12.95 -15.47 -5.87
N ALA A 118 12.10 -16.41 -6.31
CA ALA A 118 11.52 -16.42 -7.65
C ALA A 118 10.67 -15.18 -7.95
N LEU A 119 9.86 -14.70 -6.99
CA LEU A 119 9.12 -13.45 -7.16
C LEU A 119 10.04 -12.25 -7.24
N GLY A 120 11.14 -12.23 -6.46
CA GLY A 120 12.14 -11.16 -6.56
C GLY A 120 12.86 -11.13 -7.92
N VAL A 121 13.16 -12.29 -8.51
CA VAL A 121 13.70 -12.37 -9.88
C VAL A 121 12.66 -11.88 -10.88
N LEU A 122 11.44 -12.42 -10.82
CA LEU A 122 10.34 -12.08 -11.70
C LEU A 122 10.00 -10.58 -11.68
N GLN A 123 9.95 -9.97 -10.49
CA GLN A 123 9.68 -8.55 -10.32
C GLN A 123 10.70 -7.67 -11.04
N ARG A 124 11.99 -8.03 -10.96
CA ARG A 124 13.03 -7.31 -11.71
C ARG A 124 12.89 -7.49 -13.22
N GLU A 125 12.57 -8.70 -13.68
CA GLU A 125 12.35 -8.99 -15.10
C GLU A 125 11.15 -8.23 -15.67
N LEU A 126 10.09 -8.05 -14.87
CA LEU A 126 8.86 -7.37 -15.28
C LEU A 126 8.89 -5.84 -15.09
N THR A 127 9.94 -5.28 -14.48
CA THR A 127 10.06 -3.83 -14.23
C THR A 127 9.91 -2.99 -15.52
N PRO A 128 10.49 -3.36 -16.68
CA PRO A 128 10.29 -2.61 -17.91
C PRO A 128 8.82 -2.59 -18.38
N LEU A 129 8.12 -3.72 -18.27
CA LEU A 129 6.70 -3.83 -18.62
C LEU A 129 5.84 -2.95 -17.71
N VAL A 130 6.12 -2.98 -16.40
CA VAL A 130 5.39 -2.15 -15.44
C VAL A 130 5.63 -0.66 -15.71
N SER A 131 6.86 -0.27 -16.06
CA SER A 131 7.17 1.12 -16.43
C SER A 131 6.37 1.55 -17.66
N GLU A 132 6.29 0.71 -18.70
CA GLU A 132 5.49 0.96 -19.90
C GLU A 132 4.01 1.19 -19.57
N PHE A 133 3.43 0.32 -18.73
CA PHE A 133 2.02 0.41 -18.37
C PHE A 133 1.69 1.55 -17.42
N ALA A 134 2.59 1.87 -16.49
CA ALA A 134 2.49 3.02 -15.59
C ALA A 134 2.65 4.35 -16.34
N GLY A 135 3.39 4.35 -17.45
CA GLY A 135 3.74 5.55 -18.21
C GLY A 135 4.85 6.38 -17.55
N GLU A 136 5.57 5.79 -16.60
CA GLU A 136 6.71 6.38 -15.88
C GLU A 136 7.73 5.30 -15.51
N GLU A 137 8.98 5.69 -15.25
CA GLU A 137 9.98 4.75 -14.73
C GLU A 137 9.64 4.33 -13.30
N VAL A 138 9.76 3.03 -13.00
CA VAL A 138 9.48 2.49 -11.67
C VAL A 138 10.66 1.71 -11.10
N GLU A 139 10.69 1.60 -9.77
CA GLU A 139 11.62 0.77 -9.02
C GLU A 139 10.86 -0.33 -8.25
N PRO A 140 11.35 -1.58 -8.24
CA PRO A 140 10.80 -2.63 -7.38
C PRO A 140 10.84 -2.24 -5.90
N CYS A 141 9.73 -2.47 -5.19
CA CYS A 141 9.66 -2.29 -3.75
C CYS A 141 9.67 -3.64 -3.01
N TYR A 142 8.51 -4.12 -2.57
CA TYR A 142 8.32 -5.43 -1.96
C TYR A 142 7.43 -6.33 -2.81
N ASN A 143 7.49 -7.63 -2.56
CA ASN A 143 6.60 -8.60 -3.17
C ASN A 143 6.17 -9.64 -2.14
N PHE A 144 5.02 -10.26 -2.39
CA PHE A 144 4.60 -11.41 -1.61
C PHE A 144 3.64 -12.30 -2.39
N LEU A 145 3.61 -13.56 -1.99
CA LEU A 145 2.61 -14.54 -2.37
C LEU A 145 1.46 -14.50 -1.36
N SER A 146 0.23 -14.49 -1.87
CA SER A 146 -0.99 -14.48 -1.10
C SER A 146 -1.86 -15.67 -1.48
N LEU A 147 -2.09 -16.57 -0.53
CA LEU A 147 -2.86 -17.80 -0.71
C LEU A 147 -4.20 -17.64 0.01
N TYR A 148 -5.22 -17.14 -0.69
CA TYR A 148 -6.56 -17.01 -0.13
C TYR A 148 -7.32 -18.33 -0.14
N HIS A 149 -8.04 -18.58 0.95
CA HIS A 149 -8.89 -19.77 1.12
C HIS A 149 -10.38 -19.37 1.21
N GLY A 150 -11.26 -20.35 1.39
CA GLY A 150 -12.71 -20.12 1.52
C GLY A 150 -13.03 -19.12 2.64
N GLY A 151 -13.87 -18.13 2.35
CA GLY A 151 -14.20 -17.01 3.24
C GLY A 151 -13.17 -15.88 3.22
N GLY A 152 -12.00 -16.07 2.59
CA GLY A 152 -10.99 -15.03 2.45
C GLY A 152 -11.51 -13.81 1.70
N ARG A 153 -11.15 -12.62 2.16
CA ARG A 153 -11.67 -11.34 1.64
C ARG A 153 -10.56 -10.30 1.57
N CYS A 154 -10.78 -9.26 0.79
CA CYS A 154 -9.93 -8.09 0.76
C CYS A 154 -10.80 -6.85 0.99
N PRO A 155 -10.88 -6.33 2.22
CA PRO A 155 -11.68 -5.14 2.51
C PRO A 155 -11.32 -3.92 1.66
N PRO A 156 -12.21 -2.93 1.54
CA PRO A 156 -11.91 -1.66 0.89
C PRO A 156 -10.72 -0.94 1.52
N HIS A 157 -9.72 -0.64 0.70
CA HIS A 157 -8.53 0.08 1.12
C HIS A 157 -7.86 0.81 -0.06
N MET A 158 -6.91 1.67 0.28
CA MET A 158 -5.84 2.13 -0.58
C MET A 158 -4.52 1.65 0.01
N ASP A 159 -3.57 1.33 -0.88
CA ASP A 159 -2.22 0.96 -0.48
C ASP A 159 -1.38 2.18 -0.12
N ALA A 160 -0.29 1.96 0.61
CA ALA A 160 0.75 2.97 0.76
C ALA A 160 1.45 3.26 -0.59
N PRO A 161 2.02 4.45 -0.81
CA PRO A 161 2.74 4.77 -2.06
C PRO A 161 3.99 3.93 -2.36
N SER A 162 4.49 3.14 -1.41
CA SER A 162 5.45 2.05 -1.66
C SER A 162 4.90 1.00 -2.63
N ALA A 163 3.57 0.88 -2.67
CA ALA A 163 2.76 0.11 -3.60
C ALA A 163 1.91 1.03 -4.50
N LYS A 164 2.48 2.18 -4.94
CA LYS A 164 1.79 3.04 -5.92
C LYS A 164 1.33 2.23 -7.11
N TRP A 165 2.19 1.35 -7.62
CA TRP A 165 1.90 0.45 -8.71
C TRP A 165 1.95 -1.00 -8.23
N THR A 166 0.86 -1.73 -8.43
CA THR A 166 0.77 -3.14 -8.05
C THR A 166 0.47 -3.96 -9.30
N LEU A 167 1.36 -4.91 -9.61
CA LEU A 167 1.10 -5.94 -10.61
C LEU A 167 0.59 -7.19 -9.87
N ASP A 168 -0.72 -7.41 -9.92
CA ASP A 168 -1.43 -8.56 -9.32
C ASP A 168 -1.52 -9.69 -10.35
N LEU A 169 -0.72 -10.75 -10.15
CA LEU A 169 -0.67 -11.94 -11.01
C LEU A 169 -1.47 -13.09 -10.39
N CYS A 170 -2.47 -13.57 -11.11
CA CYS A 170 -3.20 -14.78 -10.71
C CYS A 170 -2.39 -16.04 -11.05
N LEU A 171 -2.10 -16.84 -10.02
CA LEU A 171 -1.37 -18.09 -10.14
C LEU A 171 -2.32 -19.29 -10.28
N ALA A 172 -3.33 -19.34 -9.42
CA ALA A 172 -4.29 -20.44 -9.42
C ALA A 172 -5.59 -20.01 -8.75
N GLN A 173 -6.73 -20.54 -9.19
CA GLN A 173 -8.02 -20.32 -8.54
C GLN A 173 -8.98 -21.48 -8.79
N SER A 174 -9.91 -21.69 -7.86
CA SER A 174 -11.02 -22.66 -8.03
C SER A 174 -12.28 -22.04 -8.62
N CYS A 175 -12.42 -20.72 -8.51
CA CYS A 175 -13.56 -19.95 -8.99
C CYS A 175 -13.10 -18.58 -9.46
N GLU A 176 -13.92 -17.92 -10.28
CA GLU A 176 -13.71 -16.50 -10.57
C GLU A 176 -13.97 -15.70 -9.31
N TRP A 177 -13.03 -14.84 -8.98
CA TRP A 177 -13.10 -13.96 -7.83
C TRP A 177 -12.71 -12.55 -8.29
N PRO A 178 -13.68 -11.67 -8.58
CA PRO A 178 -13.39 -10.34 -9.09
C PRO A 178 -12.66 -9.47 -8.06
N ILE A 179 -11.78 -8.60 -8.55
CA ILE A 179 -11.33 -7.42 -7.82
C ILE A 179 -12.04 -6.20 -8.37
N ARG A 180 -12.38 -5.27 -7.47
CA ARG A 180 -13.11 -4.07 -7.82
C ARG A 180 -12.26 -2.85 -7.58
N PHE A 181 -12.23 -1.94 -8.55
CA PHE A 181 -11.46 -0.70 -8.48
C PHE A 181 -12.37 0.52 -8.65
N SER A 182 -12.11 1.57 -7.89
CA SER A 182 -12.64 2.89 -8.19
C SER A 182 -11.91 3.54 -9.37
N ASP A 183 -12.46 4.64 -9.87
CA ASP A 183 -11.65 5.63 -10.60
C ASP A 183 -10.49 6.14 -9.73
N ILE A 184 -9.50 6.78 -10.36
CA ILE A 184 -8.45 7.49 -9.64
C ILE A 184 -9.07 8.62 -8.83
N VAL A 185 -8.78 8.66 -7.53
CA VAL A 185 -9.22 9.72 -6.62
C VAL A 185 -8.03 10.39 -5.94
N PRO A 186 -8.17 11.65 -5.50
CA PRO A 186 -7.18 12.26 -4.62
C PRO A 186 -7.00 11.46 -3.34
N TRP A 187 -5.81 11.53 -2.74
CA TRP A 187 -5.59 10.99 -1.40
C TRP A 187 -6.56 11.65 -0.41
N PRO A 188 -7.23 10.85 0.44
CA PRO A 188 -8.21 11.39 1.36
C PRO A 188 -7.53 12.27 2.42
N THR A 189 -8.18 13.37 2.75
CA THR A 189 -7.85 14.18 3.93
C THR A 189 -8.49 13.60 5.19
N ALA A 190 -8.08 14.04 6.39
CA ALA A 190 -8.60 13.50 7.65
C ALA A 190 -10.15 13.50 7.76
N GLY A 191 -10.82 14.51 7.19
CA GLY A 191 -12.29 14.56 7.20
C GLY A 191 -12.94 13.54 6.26
N GLU A 192 -12.31 13.23 5.14
CA GLU A 192 -12.80 12.27 4.14
C GLU A 192 -12.46 10.82 4.56
N ALA A 193 -11.30 10.61 5.17
CA ALA A 193 -10.84 9.32 5.66
C ALA A 193 -11.61 8.81 6.89
N ALA A 194 -12.30 9.70 7.62
CA ALA A 194 -13.02 9.39 8.86
C ALA A 194 -14.17 8.38 8.71
N THR A 195 -14.58 8.07 7.48
CA THR A 195 -15.70 7.18 7.19
C THR A 195 -15.27 5.79 6.71
N VAL A 196 -13.97 5.56 6.55
CA VAL A 196 -13.44 4.32 5.95
C VAL A 196 -12.59 3.53 6.93
N SER A 197 -12.98 2.27 7.11
CA SER A 197 -12.31 1.23 7.90
C SER A 197 -12.40 -0.10 7.15
N ASP A 198 -11.71 -1.12 7.66
CA ASP A 198 -11.76 -2.47 7.10
C ASP A 198 -13.16 -3.13 7.13
N GLU A 199 -14.14 -2.55 7.84
CA GLU A 199 -15.53 -3.03 7.88
C GLU A 199 -16.50 -2.11 7.14
N THR A 200 -16.00 -1.05 6.48
CA THR A 200 -16.84 -0.13 5.73
C THR A 200 -17.44 -0.84 4.51
N ASP A 201 -18.76 -0.77 4.38
CA ASP A 201 -19.44 -1.18 3.16
C ASP A 201 -19.02 -0.25 2.01
N PRO A 202 -18.37 -0.76 0.94
CA PRO A 202 -17.92 0.07 -0.17
C PRO A 202 -19.05 0.86 -0.85
N ALA A 203 -20.31 0.42 -0.75
CA ALA A 203 -21.47 1.18 -1.24
C ALA A 203 -21.65 2.53 -0.52
N LEU A 204 -21.16 2.66 0.72
CA LEU A 204 -21.22 3.90 1.50
C LEU A 204 -20.15 4.92 1.11
N LEU A 205 -19.18 4.54 0.29
CA LEU A 205 -18.14 5.46 -0.18
C LEU A 205 -18.69 6.47 -1.20
N GLY A 206 -19.87 6.20 -1.79
CA GLY A 206 -20.41 7.04 -2.86
C GLY A 206 -19.56 7.01 -4.14
N ILE A 207 -18.73 5.98 -4.28
CA ILE A 207 -17.80 5.76 -5.39
C ILE A 207 -18.33 4.62 -6.26
N VAL A 208 -18.19 4.76 -7.57
CA VAL A 208 -18.49 3.68 -8.52
C VAL A 208 -17.27 2.79 -8.66
N PHE A 209 -17.51 1.48 -8.55
CA PHE A 209 -16.48 0.45 -8.72
C PHE A 209 -16.69 -0.33 -10.03
N GLU A 210 -15.59 -0.67 -10.69
CA GLU A 210 -15.54 -1.55 -11.86
C GLU A 210 -14.95 -2.91 -11.49
N ASP A 211 -15.59 -3.99 -11.94
CA ASP A 211 -15.18 -5.37 -11.71
C ASP A 211 -14.14 -5.82 -12.74
N HIS A 212 -13.04 -6.40 -12.26
CA HIS A 212 -12.03 -7.05 -13.09
C HIS A 212 -11.85 -8.49 -12.65
N ILE A 213 -11.93 -9.40 -13.62
CA ILE A 213 -11.74 -10.83 -13.43
C ILE A 213 -10.34 -11.19 -13.92
N LEU A 214 -9.63 -11.96 -13.09
CA LEU A 214 -8.34 -12.55 -13.43
C LEU A 214 -8.51 -14.06 -13.61
N HIS A 215 -7.82 -14.61 -14.61
CA HIS A 215 -7.61 -16.06 -14.76
C HIS A 215 -6.12 -16.39 -14.54
N PRO A 216 -5.76 -17.67 -14.30
CA PRO A 216 -4.36 -18.05 -14.15
C PRO A 216 -3.48 -17.58 -15.30
N ASN A 217 -2.30 -17.03 -14.95
CA ASN A 217 -1.33 -16.38 -15.83
C ASN A 217 -1.81 -15.05 -16.45
N GLU A 218 -2.90 -14.48 -15.96
CA GLU A 218 -3.26 -13.10 -16.24
C GLU A 218 -2.82 -12.19 -15.09
N ALA A 219 -2.58 -10.92 -15.42
CA ALA A 219 -2.23 -9.92 -14.42
C ALA A 219 -2.92 -8.58 -14.67
N LEU A 220 -3.15 -7.84 -13.58
CA LEU A 220 -3.61 -6.47 -13.60
C LEU A 220 -2.52 -5.55 -13.07
N LEU A 221 -2.25 -4.44 -13.76
CA LEU A 221 -1.56 -3.29 -13.18
C LEU A 221 -2.58 -2.24 -12.77
N PHE A 222 -2.57 -1.86 -11.49
CA PHE A 222 -3.42 -0.81 -10.93
C PHE A 222 -2.63 0.15 -10.04
N SER A 223 -3.26 1.27 -9.70
CA SER A 223 -2.69 2.30 -8.83
C SER A 223 -3.15 2.13 -7.38
N GLY A 224 -2.44 1.33 -6.58
CA GLY A 224 -2.84 0.98 -5.21
C GLY A 224 -3.05 2.19 -4.30
N SER A 225 -2.19 3.20 -4.41
CA SER A 225 -2.25 4.39 -3.55
C SER A 225 -3.26 5.46 -3.95
N SER A 226 -3.95 5.33 -5.09
CA SER A 226 -4.92 6.34 -5.58
C SER A 226 -6.21 5.73 -6.11
N GLN A 227 -6.42 4.42 -5.92
CA GLN A 227 -7.66 3.72 -6.24
C GLN A 227 -8.11 2.92 -5.02
N TRP A 228 -9.34 3.17 -4.58
CA TRP A 228 -9.98 2.26 -3.66
C TRP A 228 -10.17 0.93 -4.34
N HIS A 229 -9.84 -0.15 -3.64
CA HIS A 229 -10.03 -1.48 -4.19
C HIS A 229 -10.34 -2.51 -3.13
N TYR A 230 -11.06 -3.55 -3.55
CA TYR A 230 -11.51 -4.61 -2.67
C TYR A 230 -11.90 -5.88 -3.44
N ARG A 231 -12.03 -6.97 -2.68
CA ARG A 231 -12.60 -8.25 -3.13
C ARG A 231 -13.59 -8.72 -2.06
N ASP A 232 -14.77 -9.17 -2.50
CA ASP A 232 -15.72 -9.83 -1.58
C ASP A 232 -15.13 -11.10 -0.99
N SER A 233 -15.82 -11.73 -0.03
CA SER A 233 -15.41 -13.05 0.45
C SER A 233 -15.44 -14.10 -0.68
N ILE A 234 -14.38 -14.90 -0.78
CA ILE A 234 -14.34 -16.11 -1.60
C ILE A 234 -15.45 -17.06 -1.11
N PRO A 235 -16.22 -17.69 -2.01
CA PRO A 235 -17.18 -18.72 -1.64
C PRO A 235 -16.55 -19.84 -0.79
N ASP A 236 -17.35 -20.45 0.08
CA ASP A 236 -16.90 -21.58 0.91
C ASP A 236 -16.28 -22.70 0.06
N GLY A 237 -15.11 -23.18 0.48
CA GLY A 237 -14.34 -24.19 -0.24
C GLY A 237 -13.59 -23.68 -1.47
N GLY A 238 -13.70 -22.40 -1.81
CA GLY A 238 -12.92 -21.77 -2.87
C GLY A 238 -11.48 -21.41 -2.45
N PHE A 239 -10.64 -21.10 -3.43
CA PHE A 239 -9.31 -20.53 -3.21
C PHE A 239 -8.90 -19.63 -4.39
N CYS A 240 -7.99 -18.70 -4.11
CA CYS A 240 -7.30 -17.89 -5.12
C CYS A 240 -5.88 -17.58 -4.64
N HIS A 241 -4.88 -17.90 -5.46
CA HIS A 241 -3.48 -17.67 -5.18
C HIS A 241 -2.96 -16.57 -6.08
N LEU A 242 -2.42 -15.51 -5.48
CA LEU A 242 -1.97 -14.30 -6.16
C LEU A 242 -0.51 -14.02 -5.81
N ALA A 243 0.25 -13.50 -6.77
CA ALA A 243 1.54 -12.88 -6.51
C ALA A 243 1.39 -11.37 -6.71
N PHE A 244 1.70 -10.62 -5.66
CA PHE A 244 1.69 -9.16 -5.70
C PHE A 244 3.11 -8.63 -5.84
N LEU A 245 3.36 -7.90 -6.93
CA LEU A 245 4.64 -7.26 -7.19
C LEU A 245 4.44 -5.74 -7.12
N HIS A 246 5.02 -5.10 -6.10
CA HIS A 246 4.82 -3.67 -5.83
C HIS A 246 5.98 -2.84 -6.35
N TYR A 247 5.65 -1.66 -6.86
CA TYR A 247 6.60 -0.71 -7.39
C TYR A 247 6.21 0.71 -6.96
N HIS A 248 7.20 1.57 -6.91
CA HIS A 248 7.03 3.01 -6.77
C HIS A 248 7.76 3.74 -7.91
N PRO A 249 7.46 5.02 -8.16
CA PRO A 249 8.19 5.80 -9.15
C PRO A 249 9.70 5.81 -8.84
N ALA A 250 10.52 5.74 -9.89
CA ALA A 250 11.96 5.70 -9.73
C ALA A 250 12.49 6.95 -9.00
N GLY A 251 13.51 6.77 -8.17
CA GLY A 251 14.10 7.86 -7.37
C GLY A 251 13.22 8.39 -6.22
N CYS A 252 12.09 7.75 -5.91
CA CYS A 252 11.17 8.18 -4.86
C CYS A 252 11.30 7.41 -3.53
N ALA A 253 12.35 6.60 -3.36
CA ALA A 253 12.58 5.79 -2.15
C ALA A 253 12.54 6.63 -0.85
N ASP A 254 13.06 7.86 -0.88
CA ASP A 254 13.04 8.76 0.30
C ASP A 254 11.69 9.43 0.56
N LEU A 255 10.78 9.43 -0.41
CA LEU A 255 9.43 9.96 -0.25
C LEU A 255 8.47 8.91 0.29
N ILE A 256 8.63 7.65 -0.10
CA ILE A 256 7.76 6.55 0.35
C ILE A 256 8.12 6.02 1.74
N ASP A 257 9.24 6.46 2.32
CA ASP A 257 9.71 6.10 3.66
C ASP A 257 9.64 7.31 4.61
N PRO A 258 8.58 7.43 5.45
CA PRO A 258 8.40 8.56 6.35
C PRO A 258 9.58 8.83 7.29
N ALA A 259 10.34 7.79 7.67
CA ALA A 259 11.51 7.94 8.53
C ALA A 259 12.62 8.78 7.89
N ARG A 260 12.61 8.96 6.56
CA ARG A 260 13.61 9.73 5.82
C ARG A 260 13.21 11.17 5.57
N TRP A 261 11.95 11.54 5.77
CA TRP A 261 11.45 12.87 5.42
C TRP A 261 12.21 13.99 6.13
N ALA A 262 12.53 13.83 7.41
CA ALA A 262 13.28 14.84 8.16
C ALA A 262 14.63 15.18 7.52
N THR A 263 15.35 14.16 7.04
CA THR A 263 16.63 14.35 6.34
C THR A 263 16.42 14.85 4.92
N ARG A 264 15.46 14.27 4.18
CA ARG A 264 15.18 14.59 2.78
C ARG A 264 14.74 16.04 2.57
N PHE A 265 14.01 16.61 3.53
CA PHE A 265 13.49 17.97 3.46
C PHE A 265 14.27 18.98 4.32
N ASP A 266 15.26 18.51 5.11
CA ASP A 266 15.94 19.33 6.13
C ASP A 266 14.95 19.94 7.14
N LEU A 267 14.00 19.11 7.61
CA LEU A 267 12.92 19.50 8.52
C LEU A 267 12.96 18.65 9.80
N PRO A 268 13.72 19.06 10.83
CA PRO A 268 13.87 18.26 12.05
C PRO A 268 12.56 18.05 12.83
N GLU A 269 11.55 18.91 12.66
CA GLU A 269 10.20 18.67 13.17
C GLU A 269 9.58 17.35 12.70
N LEU A 270 9.90 16.88 11.49
CA LEU A 270 9.35 15.63 10.96
C LEU A 270 9.92 14.41 11.70
N ALA A 271 11.15 14.48 12.23
CA ALA A 271 11.71 13.41 13.05
C ALA A 271 11.00 13.31 14.41
N VAL A 272 10.56 14.44 14.96
CA VAL A 272 9.74 14.46 16.18
C VAL A 272 8.38 13.82 15.91
N LEU A 273 7.72 14.19 14.80
CA LEU A 273 6.46 13.58 14.39
C LEU A 273 6.59 12.07 14.21
N ASP A 274 7.63 11.62 13.50
CA ASP A 274 7.91 10.21 13.23
C ASP A 274 7.99 9.40 14.54
N ALA A 275 8.77 9.87 15.50
CA ALA A 275 8.92 9.23 16.80
C ALA A 275 7.60 9.22 17.61
N VAL A 276 6.82 10.30 17.57
CA VAL A 276 5.53 10.38 18.29
C VAL A 276 4.48 9.49 17.64
N PHE A 277 4.41 9.47 16.30
CA PHE A 277 3.50 8.62 15.53
C PHE A 277 3.71 7.15 15.89
N ASP A 278 4.96 6.68 15.84
CA ASP A 278 5.30 5.28 16.12
C ASP A 278 5.01 4.89 17.57
N ALA A 279 5.13 5.83 18.51
CA ALA A 279 4.76 5.61 19.91
C ALA A 279 3.24 5.55 20.14
N MET A 280 2.44 6.31 19.38
CA MET A 280 0.99 6.35 19.50
C MET A 280 0.26 5.26 18.69
N ARG A 281 0.81 4.90 17.53
CA ARG A 281 0.26 3.92 16.59
C ARG A 281 1.35 2.89 16.26
N PRO A 282 1.69 1.99 17.20
CA PRO A 282 2.70 0.98 16.93
C PRO A 282 2.25 0.09 15.77
N VAL A 283 3.12 -0.10 14.78
CA VAL A 283 2.89 -1.03 13.68
C VAL A 283 2.59 -2.41 14.28
N ALA A 284 1.42 -2.99 13.94
CA ALA A 284 1.12 -4.37 14.29
C ALA A 284 2.16 -5.28 13.61
N GLN A 285 2.94 -6.03 14.40
CA GLN A 285 3.96 -6.98 13.92
C GLN A 285 3.39 -8.34 13.53
#